data_AF-A0A8J6ARC4-F1
#
_entry.id   AF-A0A8J6ARC4-F1
#
_cell.length_a   1.000
_cell.length_b   1.000
_cell.length_c   1.000
_cell.angle_alpha   90.00
_cell.angle_beta   90.00
_cell.angle_gamma   90.00
#
_symmetry.space_group_name_H-M   'P 1'
#
loop_
_entity.id
_entity.type
_entity.pdbx_description
1 polymer ?
#
loop_
_entity_poly.entity_id
_entity_poly.type
_entity_poly.pdbx_seq_one_letter_code
_entity_poly.pdbx_strand_id
1 'polypeptide(L)'
;MDSDSVTRKRSDSVASSVNEESIENTLRSGRRFYSGIARLLSDSTTIGLTVMAIGLAVFILYSWQWKGRGVSNFMRPASDELQLDKAIGSTSFKLHYSPEVRRAIKKGLPIVALESTIISHGMPYPQNVATARRLEAIIREEGAVPATIAILNGKVRVGLTDEQLETLANGQEPVSKVSRRDMGLVMATRGHGATTVAATMLVAAKANIKVFATGGIGGVHYETPGDVSADLDEFTKSPVTVVSAGVKAILDVPQTLEVLETKGIPVIAFNTTMFPCFYSRECYGLKAPITLDSPRTIAAVISTQRDVSVNHGVLVANPVEADDEFPFDHMEQVIKDVRAEAIAAGVLGKDITPYFLRRIAEITEGKSLETNIALVMSNARLAAQIARYL
;
A
#
# COMPACT_ATOMS: atom_id res chain seq x y z
N MET A 1 30.38 14.09 -76.95
CA MET A 1 29.51 12.90 -76.97
C MET A 1 28.70 12.93 -75.67
N ASP A 2 27.88 13.95 -75.44
CA ASP A 2 26.60 14.28 -76.13
C ASP A 2 25.61 13.11 -76.00
N SER A 3 24.36 13.26 -75.58
CA SER A 3 23.49 14.44 -75.46
C SER A 3 22.20 14.09 -74.72
N ASP A 4 21.53 15.13 -74.22
CA ASP A 4 20.24 15.25 -73.53
C ASP A 4 19.02 14.49 -74.09
N SER A 5 18.03 14.22 -73.21
CA SER A 5 16.67 14.83 -73.32
C SER A 5 15.69 14.41 -72.19
N VAL A 6 15.45 15.36 -71.28
CA VAL A 6 14.15 15.93 -70.86
C VAL A 6 12.87 15.09 -70.99
N THR A 7 12.15 14.89 -69.87
CA THR A 7 10.75 15.34 -69.74
C THR A 7 10.25 15.37 -68.28
N ARG A 8 9.87 16.58 -67.84
CA ARG A 8 9.16 16.92 -66.60
C ARG A 8 7.70 16.48 -66.67
N LYS A 9 7.11 16.01 -65.56
CA LYS A 9 5.65 16.06 -65.32
C LYS A 9 5.33 17.17 -64.31
N ARG A 10 4.76 18.26 -64.83
CA ARG A 10 3.91 19.26 -64.13
C ARG A 10 2.52 18.62 -63.94
N SER A 11 1.90 18.66 -62.76
CA SER A 11 1.05 19.74 -62.22
C SER A 11 -0.06 20.16 -63.17
N ASP A 12 -1.24 19.53 -63.05
CA ASP A 12 -2.50 20.07 -63.55
C ASP A 12 -3.52 20.08 -62.42
N SER A 13 -3.57 21.24 -61.75
CA SER A 13 -4.81 21.85 -61.29
C SER A 13 -5.53 22.43 -62.51
N VAL A 14 -6.82 22.16 -62.71
CA VAL A 14 -7.87 23.15 -63.01
C VAL A 14 -9.22 22.41 -63.05
N ALA A 15 -10.10 22.85 -62.15
CA ALA A 15 -11.52 22.58 -62.13
C ALA A 15 -12.25 23.35 -63.25
N SER A 16 -13.38 22.83 -63.75
CA SER A 16 -14.60 23.62 -63.95
C SER A 16 -15.66 22.87 -64.77
N SER A 17 -16.69 22.34 -64.09
CA SER A 17 -18.08 22.34 -64.57
C SER A 17 -19.00 21.65 -63.56
N VAL A 18 -19.01 22.15 -62.32
CA VAL A 18 -20.08 21.80 -61.38
C VAL A 18 -21.13 22.90 -61.46
N ASN A 19 -22.28 22.53 -62.04
CA ASN A 19 -23.51 23.30 -62.19
C ASN A 19 -23.77 24.31 -61.05
N GLU A 20 -23.68 25.61 -61.34
CA GLU A 20 -24.12 26.69 -60.44
C GLU A 20 -25.61 26.54 -60.07
N GLU A 21 -26.43 25.98 -60.96
CA GLU A 21 -27.85 25.71 -60.74
C GLU A 21 -28.12 24.64 -59.66
N SER A 22 -27.17 23.70 -59.47
CA SER A 22 -27.24 22.69 -58.40
C SER A 22 -26.88 23.29 -57.04
N ILE A 23 -25.99 24.27 -57.02
CA ILE A 23 -25.55 24.94 -55.80
C ILE A 23 -26.63 25.93 -55.34
N GLU A 24 -27.25 26.69 -56.24
CA GLU A 24 -28.36 27.59 -55.88
C GLU A 24 -29.60 26.84 -55.36
N ASN A 25 -29.96 25.69 -55.95
CA ASN A 25 -31.06 24.87 -55.46
C ASN A 25 -30.76 24.25 -54.08
N THR A 26 -29.50 23.84 -53.85
CA THR A 26 -29.05 23.35 -52.54
C THR A 26 -29.07 24.47 -51.49
N LEU A 27 -28.62 25.68 -51.84
CA LEU A 27 -28.64 26.86 -50.96
C LEU A 27 -30.06 27.36 -50.66
N ARG A 28 -31.00 27.28 -51.61
CA ARG A 28 -32.42 27.58 -51.40
C ARG A 28 -33.10 26.55 -50.49
N SER A 29 -32.76 25.26 -50.64
CA SER A 29 -33.25 24.20 -49.73
C SER A 29 -32.72 24.39 -48.31
N GLY A 30 -31.43 24.77 -48.18
CA GLY A 30 -30.80 25.13 -46.91
C GLY A 30 -31.47 26.34 -46.24
N ARG A 31 -31.73 27.44 -46.96
CA ARG A 31 -32.42 28.61 -46.39
C ARG A 31 -33.86 28.31 -45.93
N ARG A 32 -34.57 27.39 -46.58
CA ARG A 32 -35.90 26.93 -46.10
C ARG A 32 -35.79 26.04 -44.86
N PHE A 33 -34.76 25.22 -44.78
CA PHE A 33 -34.48 24.38 -43.61
C PHE A 33 -34.06 25.21 -42.39
N TYR A 34 -33.14 26.16 -42.58
CA TYR A 34 -32.68 27.07 -41.52
C TYR A 34 -33.75 28.07 -41.07
N SER A 35 -34.64 28.54 -41.96
CA SER A 35 -35.78 29.40 -41.56
C SER A 35 -36.88 28.62 -40.83
N GLY A 36 -37.05 27.33 -41.11
CA GLY A 36 -37.89 26.42 -40.32
C GLY A 36 -37.34 26.18 -38.91
N ILE A 37 -36.04 25.98 -38.78
CA ILE A 37 -35.34 25.84 -37.49
C ILE A 37 -35.39 27.16 -36.70
N ALA A 38 -35.20 28.32 -37.35
CA ALA A 38 -35.28 29.62 -36.69
C ALA A 38 -36.69 29.94 -36.15
N ARG A 39 -37.77 29.45 -36.79
CA ARG A 39 -39.14 29.53 -36.26
C ARG A 39 -39.40 28.54 -35.13
N LEU A 40 -38.75 27.37 -35.13
CA LEU A 40 -38.83 26.40 -34.03
C LEU A 40 -38.07 26.88 -32.78
N LEU A 41 -37.02 27.69 -32.99
CA LEU A 41 -36.17 28.27 -31.95
C LEU A 41 -36.65 29.64 -31.43
N SER A 42 -37.73 30.22 -31.99
CA SER A 42 -38.34 31.44 -31.45
C SER A 42 -39.42 31.17 -30.39
N ASP A 43 -39.79 29.90 -30.19
CA ASP A 43 -40.83 29.49 -29.25
C ASP A 43 -40.17 28.87 -28.00
N SER A 44 -40.18 29.62 -26.90
CA SER A 44 -39.44 29.31 -25.66
C SER A 44 -39.89 28.00 -25.00
N THR A 45 -41.08 27.52 -25.32
CA THR A 45 -41.63 26.22 -24.91
C THR A 45 -41.01 25.05 -25.69
N THR A 46 -40.73 25.22 -26.98
CA THR A 46 -40.20 24.16 -27.85
C THR A 46 -38.70 23.93 -27.61
N ILE A 47 -37.93 24.99 -27.31
CA ILE A 47 -36.54 24.85 -26.88
C ILE A 47 -36.45 24.13 -25.53
N GLY A 48 -37.30 24.49 -24.57
CA GLY A 48 -37.33 23.84 -23.26
C GLY A 48 -37.62 22.34 -23.34
N LEU A 49 -38.60 21.94 -24.16
CA LEU A 49 -38.94 20.54 -24.39
C LEU A 49 -37.85 19.78 -25.14
N THR A 50 -37.17 20.42 -26.11
CA THR A 50 -36.09 19.78 -26.87
C THR A 50 -34.84 19.58 -26.01
N VAL A 51 -34.49 20.56 -25.17
CA VAL A 51 -33.38 20.45 -24.20
C VAL A 51 -33.69 19.41 -23.12
N MET A 52 -34.94 19.34 -22.64
CA MET A 52 -35.36 18.26 -21.72
C MET A 52 -35.31 16.89 -22.38
N ALA A 53 -35.76 16.75 -23.64
CA ALA A 53 -35.73 15.48 -24.35
C ALA A 53 -34.30 14.99 -24.63
N ILE A 54 -33.39 15.90 -25.00
CA ILE A 54 -31.96 15.59 -25.17
C ILE A 54 -31.34 15.25 -23.80
N GLY A 55 -31.64 16.00 -22.75
CA GLY A 55 -31.19 15.69 -21.39
C GLY A 55 -31.66 14.33 -20.89
N LEU A 56 -32.92 13.98 -21.17
CA LEU A 56 -33.49 12.67 -20.83
C LEU A 56 -32.88 11.56 -21.68
N ALA A 57 -32.64 11.78 -22.97
CA ALA A 57 -31.98 10.81 -23.84
C ALA A 57 -30.51 10.58 -23.44
N VAL A 58 -29.78 11.64 -23.09
CA VAL A 58 -28.42 11.55 -22.54
C VAL A 58 -28.43 10.82 -21.20
N PHE A 59 -29.39 11.11 -20.32
CA PHE A 59 -29.55 10.42 -19.04
C PHE A 59 -29.89 8.94 -19.21
N ILE A 60 -30.77 8.59 -20.15
CA ILE A 60 -31.13 7.21 -20.47
C ILE A 60 -29.92 6.49 -21.08
N LEU A 61 -29.19 7.10 -22.00
CA LEU A 61 -27.97 6.52 -22.59
C LEU A 61 -26.86 6.34 -21.54
N TYR A 62 -26.65 7.31 -20.65
CA TYR A 62 -25.73 7.20 -19.53
C TYR A 62 -26.14 6.06 -18.58
N SER A 63 -27.44 5.99 -18.25
CA SER A 63 -28.01 4.95 -17.39
C SER A 63 -27.93 3.56 -18.01
N TRP A 64 -28.04 3.45 -19.33
CA TRP A 64 -27.94 2.19 -20.08
C TRP A 64 -26.49 1.73 -20.22
N GLN A 65 -25.56 2.67 -20.47
CA GLN A 65 -24.12 2.41 -20.47
C GLN A 65 -23.61 2.02 -19.06
N TRP A 66 -24.28 2.49 -17.99
CA TRP A 66 -24.06 2.05 -16.61
C TRP A 66 -24.69 0.68 -16.28
N LYS A 67 -25.88 0.37 -16.80
CA LYS A 67 -26.51 -0.95 -16.61
C LYS A 67 -25.74 -2.10 -17.28
N GLY A 68 -25.01 -1.82 -18.35
CA GLY A 68 -24.08 -2.77 -18.98
C GLY A 68 -22.79 -3.04 -18.17
N ARG A 69 -22.53 -2.27 -17.10
CA ARG A 69 -21.42 -2.45 -16.16
C ARG A 69 -21.95 -2.77 -14.76
N GLY A 70 -22.79 -3.80 -14.61
CA GLY A 70 -23.04 -4.44 -13.31
C GLY A 70 -23.40 -3.51 -12.15
N VAL A 71 -24.15 -2.42 -12.37
CA VAL A 71 -24.69 -1.61 -11.27
C VAL A 71 -26.15 -1.97 -11.02
N SER A 72 -26.37 -3.18 -10.51
CA SER A 72 -27.49 -3.41 -9.60
C SER A 72 -26.99 -3.07 -8.20
N ASN A 73 -27.23 -1.85 -7.73
CA ASN A 73 -27.31 -1.42 -6.32
C ASN A 73 -27.18 0.11 -6.21
N PHE A 74 -28.29 0.83 -6.41
CA PHE A 74 -28.42 2.22 -5.91
C PHE A 74 -29.59 2.36 -4.94
N MET A 75 -30.06 1.24 -4.38
CA MET A 75 -30.65 1.22 -3.05
C MET A 75 -29.60 0.60 -2.14
N ARG A 76 -28.96 1.42 -1.30
CA ARG A 76 -28.21 0.89 -0.17
C ARG A 76 -29.21 0.13 0.70
N PRO A 77 -28.92 -1.12 1.11
CA PRO A 77 -29.84 -1.83 1.97
C PRO A 77 -29.98 -1.03 3.27
N ALA A 78 -31.21 -0.90 3.79
CA ALA A 78 -31.50 -0.13 5.00
C ALA A 78 -30.68 -0.59 6.22
N SER A 79 -30.17 -1.83 6.19
CA SER A 79 -29.21 -2.35 7.17
C SER A 79 -27.89 -1.59 7.19
N ASP A 80 -27.42 -1.09 6.04
CA ASP A 80 -26.14 -0.39 5.93
C ASP A 80 -26.28 1.06 6.41
N GLU A 81 -27.39 1.73 6.10
CA GLU A 81 -27.69 3.08 6.62
C GLU A 81 -27.83 3.09 8.14
N LEU A 82 -28.60 2.15 8.71
CA LEU A 82 -28.72 2.00 10.17
C LEU A 82 -27.36 1.71 10.85
N GLN A 83 -26.42 1.08 10.13
CA GLN A 83 -25.08 0.79 10.62
C GLN A 83 -24.14 1.98 10.52
N LEU A 84 -24.27 2.79 9.47
CA LEU A 84 -23.58 4.08 9.30
C LEU A 84 -24.05 5.08 10.37
N ASP A 85 -25.34 5.14 10.66
CA ASP A 85 -25.88 6.00 11.73
C ASP A 85 -25.31 5.62 13.11
N LYS A 86 -25.15 4.32 13.37
CA LYS A 86 -24.44 3.83 14.57
C LYS A 86 -22.96 4.22 14.58
N ALA A 87 -22.30 4.28 13.42
CA ALA A 87 -20.89 4.70 13.32
C ALA A 87 -20.75 6.21 13.54
N ILE A 88 -21.68 7.03 13.03
CA ILE A 88 -21.69 8.50 13.12
C ILE A 88 -21.85 9.00 14.57
N GLY A 89 -22.34 8.17 15.50
CA GLY A 89 -22.42 8.47 16.94
C GLY A 89 -21.45 7.70 17.85
N SER A 90 -20.66 6.77 17.31
CA SER A 90 -19.75 5.92 18.11
C SER A 90 -18.38 6.59 18.26
N THR A 91 -18.15 7.22 19.41
CA THR A 91 -16.89 7.92 19.72
C THR A 91 -15.75 7.01 20.20
N SER A 92 -15.99 5.72 20.47
CA SER A 92 -14.96 4.85 21.05
C SER A 92 -14.25 3.99 20.00
N PHE A 93 -12.96 4.27 19.77
CA PHE A 93 -12.04 3.33 19.14
C PHE A 93 -11.90 2.09 20.04
N LYS A 94 -12.52 0.96 19.66
CA LYS A 94 -12.53 -0.27 20.46
C LYS A 94 -11.58 -1.31 19.88
N LEU A 95 -10.63 -1.75 20.70
CA LEU A 95 -9.73 -2.86 20.38
C LEU A 95 -10.36 -4.20 20.76
N HIS A 96 -10.30 -5.16 19.84
CA HIS A 96 -10.82 -6.51 20.02
C HIS A 96 -9.67 -7.51 20.14
N TYR A 97 -9.33 -7.84 21.37
CA TYR A 97 -8.23 -8.75 21.69
C TYR A 97 -8.61 -10.22 21.54
N SER A 98 -7.69 -11.05 21.04
CA SER A 98 -7.83 -12.50 21.12
C SER A 98 -7.87 -12.97 22.59
N PRO A 99 -8.38 -14.19 22.87
CA PRO A 99 -8.32 -14.75 24.23
C PRO A 99 -6.88 -14.84 24.78
N GLU A 100 -5.92 -15.18 23.93
CA GLU A 100 -4.50 -15.28 24.29
C GLU A 100 -3.92 -13.92 24.70
N VAL A 101 -4.12 -12.89 23.87
CA VAL A 101 -3.64 -11.53 24.14
C VAL A 101 -4.30 -10.96 25.40
N ARG A 102 -5.61 -11.19 25.63
CA ARG A 102 -6.28 -10.77 26.88
C ARG A 102 -5.64 -11.39 28.12
N ARG A 103 -5.30 -12.68 28.05
CA ARG A 103 -4.62 -13.36 29.16
C ARG A 103 -3.22 -12.80 29.37
N ALA A 104 -2.49 -12.50 28.28
CA ALA A 104 -1.16 -11.91 28.33
C ALA A 104 -1.19 -10.55 29.03
N ILE A 105 -2.10 -9.66 28.62
CA ILE A 105 -2.30 -8.35 29.25
C ILE A 105 -2.61 -8.50 30.74
N LYS A 106 -3.56 -9.38 31.11
CA LYS A 106 -3.93 -9.60 32.52
C LYS A 106 -2.77 -10.12 33.38
N LYS A 107 -1.89 -10.92 32.80
CA LYS A 107 -0.74 -11.55 33.48
C LYS A 107 0.54 -10.73 33.40
N GLY A 108 0.55 -9.61 32.67
CA GLY A 108 1.77 -8.84 32.39
C GLY A 108 2.80 -9.64 31.59
N LEU A 109 2.36 -10.52 30.70
CA LEU A 109 3.26 -11.26 29.82
C LEU A 109 3.74 -10.37 28.66
N PRO A 110 4.97 -10.57 28.16
CA PRO A 110 5.48 -9.80 27.03
C PRO A 110 4.68 -10.12 25.77
N ILE A 111 4.36 -9.09 24.99
CA ILE A 111 3.56 -9.18 23.76
C ILE A 111 4.36 -8.58 22.61
N VAL A 112 4.39 -9.28 21.48
CA VAL A 112 4.99 -8.81 20.23
C VAL A 112 3.89 -8.64 19.20
N ALA A 113 3.72 -7.43 18.67
CA ALA A 113 2.80 -7.20 17.56
C ALA A 113 3.37 -7.77 16.26
N LEU A 114 2.47 -8.15 15.34
CA LEU A 114 2.76 -8.52 13.96
C LEU A 114 1.79 -7.78 13.03
N GLU A 115 2.24 -7.39 11.84
CA GLU A 115 1.37 -6.79 10.83
C GLU A 115 0.64 -7.85 9.99
N SER A 116 -0.42 -7.45 9.31
CA SER A 116 -1.16 -8.35 8.39
C SER A 116 -0.92 -8.04 6.91
N THR A 117 -0.31 -6.90 6.54
CA THR A 117 0.00 -6.61 5.13
C THR A 117 0.93 -7.66 4.52
N ILE A 118 1.89 -8.18 5.29
CA ILE A 118 2.77 -9.25 4.84
C ILE A 118 1.99 -10.52 4.45
N ILE A 119 0.84 -10.76 5.09
CA ILE A 119 -0.03 -11.92 4.86
C ILE A 119 -0.84 -11.73 3.57
N SER A 120 -1.55 -10.61 3.43
CA SER A 120 -2.49 -10.42 2.31
C SER A 120 -1.84 -9.87 1.02
N HIS A 121 -0.71 -9.16 1.14
CA HIS A 121 -0.12 -8.42 0.02
C HIS A 121 1.40 -8.59 -0.11
N GLY A 122 2.05 -9.26 0.85
CA GLY A 122 3.51 -9.45 0.86
C GLY A 122 3.96 -10.83 0.38
N MET A 123 3.11 -11.84 0.49
CA MET A 123 3.45 -13.24 0.19
C MET A 123 2.28 -13.95 -0.51
N PRO A 124 2.54 -14.91 -1.41
CA PRO A 124 1.50 -15.69 -2.06
C PRO A 124 0.88 -16.72 -1.11
N TYR A 125 -0.35 -17.15 -1.40
CA TYR A 125 -0.98 -18.29 -0.75
C TYR A 125 -0.45 -19.62 -1.32
N PRO A 126 -0.20 -20.66 -0.48
CA PRO A 126 -0.44 -20.76 0.97
C PRO A 126 0.75 -20.33 1.86
N GLN A 127 1.86 -19.87 1.27
CA GLN A 127 3.08 -19.52 2.01
C GLN A 127 2.85 -18.37 3.01
N ASN A 128 1.96 -17.43 2.69
CA ASN A 128 1.56 -16.35 3.58
C ASN A 128 1.02 -16.84 4.93
N VAL A 129 0.10 -17.80 4.93
CA VAL A 129 -0.47 -18.41 6.14
C VAL A 129 0.59 -19.18 6.90
N ALA A 130 1.34 -20.03 6.20
CA ALA A 130 2.37 -20.87 6.81
C ALA A 130 3.42 -20.00 7.52
N THR A 131 3.83 -18.91 6.87
CA THR A 131 4.77 -17.94 7.45
C THR A 131 4.15 -17.25 8.66
N ALA A 132 2.92 -16.72 8.56
CA ALA A 132 2.27 -16.06 9.68
C ALA A 132 2.15 -16.98 10.92
N ARG A 133 1.71 -18.23 10.73
CA ARG A 133 1.66 -19.25 11.80
C ARG A 133 3.04 -19.52 12.38
N ARG A 134 4.09 -19.60 11.54
CA ARG A 134 5.46 -19.84 12.00
C ARG A 134 6.02 -18.66 12.80
N LEU A 135 5.72 -17.42 12.40
CA LEU A 135 6.08 -16.23 13.17
C LEU A 135 5.44 -16.22 14.55
N GLU A 136 4.15 -16.55 14.63
CA GLU A 136 3.48 -16.66 15.92
C GLU A 136 4.09 -17.79 16.78
N ALA A 137 4.47 -18.92 16.19
CA ALA A 137 5.13 -20.01 16.90
C ALA A 137 6.50 -19.59 17.46
N ILE A 138 7.34 -18.92 16.67
CA ILE A 138 8.67 -18.43 17.10
C ILE A 138 8.54 -17.48 18.30
N ILE A 139 7.57 -16.55 18.26
CA ILE A 139 7.36 -15.62 19.37
C ILE A 139 6.96 -16.38 20.65
N ARG A 140 6.12 -17.42 20.53
CA ARG A 140 5.75 -18.29 21.65
C ARG A 140 6.93 -19.10 22.18
N GLU A 141 7.75 -19.66 21.29
CA GLU A 141 8.98 -20.41 21.63
C GLU A 141 9.96 -19.55 22.45
N GLU A 142 10.08 -18.27 22.09
CA GLU A 142 10.91 -17.30 22.81
C GLU A 142 10.31 -16.84 24.16
N GLY A 143 9.07 -17.20 24.47
CA GLY A 143 8.39 -16.89 25.74
C GLY A 143 7.56 -15.61 25.72
N ALA A 144 7.20 -15.09 24.55
CA ALA A 144 6.30 -13.96 24.39
C ALA A 144 4.97 -14.37 23.73
N VAL A 145 3.99 -13.46 23.73
CA VAL A 145 2.68 -13.69 23.13
C VAL A 145 2.57 -12.92 21.81
N PRO A 146 2.31 -13.59 20.68
CA PRO A 146 2.13 -12.91 19.41
C PRO A 146 0.77 -12.22 19.35
N ALA A 147 0.75 -11.04 18.72
CA ALA A 147 -0.45 -10.27 18.48
C ALA A 147 -0.47 -9.78 17.03
N THR A 148 -0.88 -10.66 16.11
CA THR A 148 -1.18 -10.27 14.73
C THR A 148 -2.33 -9.26 14.70
N ILE A 149 -2.11 -8.09 14.10
CA ILE A 149 -3.07 -6.99 14.06
C ILE A 149 -3.67 -6.90 12.67
N ALA A 150 -5.00 -6.73 12.61
CA ALA A 150 -5.76 -6.54 11.38
C ALA A 150 -7.10 -5.85 11.64
N ILE A 151 -7.82 -5.48 10.59
CA ILE A 151 -9.22 -5.04 10.66
C ILE A 151 -10.08 -6.13 10.01
N LEU A 152 -11.03 -6.69 10.76
CA LEU A 152 -11.96 -7.70 10.25
C LEU A 152 -13.39 -7.24 10.49
N ASN A 153 -14.18 -7.13 9.43
CA ASN A 153 -15.55 -6.62 9.50
C ASN A 153 -15.64 -5.27 10.24
N GLY A 154 -14.70 -4.36 9.92
CA GLY A 154 -14.54 -3.04 10.55
C GLY A 154 -14.04 -3.03 12.00
N LYS A 155 -13.74 -4.20 12.58
CA LYS A 155 -13.25 -4.32 13.97
C LYS A 155 -11.74 -4.45 13.98
N VAL A 156 -11.07 -3.57 14.71
CA VAL A 156 -9.62 -3.66 14.95
C VAL A 156 -9.33 -4.84 15.88
N ARG A 157 -8.63 -5.84 15.35
CA ARG A 157 -8.24 -7.07 16.06
C ARG A 157 -6.80 -6.98 16.52
N VAL A 158 -6.53 -7.45 17.73
CA VAL A 158 -5.19 -7.54 18.32
C VAL A 158 -4.97 -8.98 18.78
N GLY A 159 -4.17 -9.72 18.02
CA GLY A 159 -4.16 -11.17 18.02
C GLY A 159 -5.34 -11.71 17.20
N LEU A 160 -5.05 -12.67 16.32
CA LEU A 160 -6.05 -13.34 15.48
C LEU A 160 -6.26 -14.78 15.95
N THR A 161 -7.45 -15.32 15.68
CA THR A 161 -7.63 -16.78 15.66
C THR A 161 -7.14 -17.33 14.32
N ASP A 162 -6.94 -18.65 14.25
CA ASP A 162 -6.51 -19.30 13.01
C ASP A 162 -7.49 -19.04 11.85
N GLU A 163 -8.79 -19.14 12.11
CA GLU A 163 -9.86 -18.81 11.16
C GLU A 163 -9.81 -17.35 10.66
N GLN A 164 -9.52 -16.42 11.58
CA GLN A 164 -9.41 -14.99 11.26
C GLN A 164 -8.16 -14.67 10.44
N LEU A 165 -7.07 -15.39 10.71
CA LEU A 165 -5.84 -15.31 9.93
C LEU A 165 -6.09 -15.84 8.52
N GLU A 166 -6.81 -16.95 8.36
CA GLU A 166 -7.15 -17.51 7.04
C GLU A 166 -8.03 -16.58 6.21
N THR A 167 -8.97 -15.85 6.86
CA THR A 167 -9.79 -14.83 6.18
C THR A 167 -8.93 -13.77 5.49
N LEU A 168 -7.74 -13.45 6.03
CA LEU A 168 -6.84 -12.47 5.44
C LEU A 168 -6.03 -13.01 4.26
N ALA A 169 -5.85 -14.33 4.19
CA ALA A 169 -4.84 -14.95 3.36
C ALA A 169 -5.40 -15.68 2.14
N ASN A 170 -6.61 -16.22 2.24
CA ASN A 170 -7.20 -17.12 1.24
C ASN A 170 -7.77 -16.40 0.00
N GLY A 171 -7.87 -15.06 0.03
CA GLY A 171 -8.36 -14.25 -1.09
C GLY A 171 -9.84 -14.40 -1.43
N GLN A 172 -10.64 -15.08 -0.59
CA GLN A 172 -12.08 -15.27 -0.83
C GLN A 172 -12.85 -13.95 -0.66
N GLU A 173 -12.41 -13.10 0.25
CA GLU A 173 -12.99 -11.78 0.50
C GLU A 173 -11.98 -10.68 0.20
N PRO A 174 -12.41 -9.51 -0.33
CA PRO A 174 -11.52 -8.40 -0.59
C PRO A 174 -10.89 -7.88 0.71
N VAL A 175 -9.55 -7.93 0.80
CA VAL A 175 -8.79 -7.35 1.91
C VAL A 175 -8.08 -6.09 1.43
N SER A 176 -8.38 -4.95 2.06
CA SER A 176 -7.71 -3.68 1.75
C SER A 176 -6.32 -3.63 2.40
N LYS A 177 -5.32 -3.06 1.72
CA LYS A 177 -4.08 -2.61 2.36
C LYS A 177 -4.36 -1.33 3.13
N VAL A 178 -4.15 -1.33 4.45
CA VAL A 178 -4.59 -0.27 5.37
C VAL A 178 -3.38 0.40 6.02
N SER A 179 -3.11 1.64 5.62
CA SER A 179 -2.25 2.56 6.37
C SER A 179 -3.10 3.42 7.32
N ARG A 180 -2.45 4.35 8.05
CA ARG A 180 -3.10 5.23 9.04
C ARG A 180 -4.32 5.97 8.46
N ARG A 181 -4.21 6.48 7.22
CA ARG A 181 -5.27 7.24 6.55
C ARG A 181 -6.50 6.40 6.19
N ASP A 182 -6.29 5.09 6.00
CA ASP A 182 -7.31 4.17 5.49
C ASP A 182 -8.16 3.57 6.63
N MET A 183 -7.65 3.59 7.87
CA MET A 183 -8.28 2.93 9.01
C MET A 183 -9.73 3.37 9.23
N GLY A 184 -9.99 4.68 9.26
CA GLY A 184 -11.33 5.21 9.48
C GLY A 184 -12.33 4.75 8.42
N LEU A 185 -11.91 4.75 7.15
CA LEU A 185 -12.71 4.27 6.03
C LEU A 185 -13.08 2.80 6.19
N VAL A 186 -12.07 1.93 6.36
CA VAL A 186 -12.28 0.46 6.44
C VAL A 186 -13.10 0.09 7.67
N MET A 187 -12.90 0.78 8.79
CA MET A 187 -13.70 0.58 10.01
C MET A 187 -15.15 1.00 9.80
N ALA A 188 -15.40 2.17 9.21
CA ALA A 188 -16.73 2.72 9.00
C ALA A 188 -17.54 1.90 7.98
N THR A 189 -16.89 1.42 6.91
CA THR A 189 -17.52 0.60 5.86
C THR A 189 -17.55 -0.88 6.19
N ARG A 190 -17.06 -1.28 7.38
CA ARG A 190 -17.01 -2.67 7.85
C ARG A 190 -16.25 -3.61 6.93
N GLY A 191 -15.24 -3.11 6.23
CA GLY A 191 -14.38 -3.94 5.38
C GLY A 191 -13.37 -4.78 6.16
N HIS A 192 -12.67 -5.63 5.40
CA HIS A 192 -11.45 -6.30 5.83
C HIS A 192 -10.22 -5.47 5.45
N GLY A 193 -9.23 -5.45 6.34
CA GLY A 193 -8.04 -4.63 6.18
C GLY A 193 -6.81 -5.30 6.75
N ALA A 194 -5.80 -5.46 5.90
CA ALA A 194 -4.46 -5.84 6.29
C ALA A 194 -3.67 -4.57 6.65
N THR A 195 -3.25 -4.44 7.90
CA THR A 195 -2.58 -3.24 8.41
C THR A 195 -1.12 -3.22 7.97
N THR A 196 -0.64 -2.07 7.52
CA THR A 196 0.79 -1.83 7.25
C THR A 196 1.56 -1.62 8.55
N VAL A 197 2.87 -1.38 8.48
CA VAL A 197 3.70 -0.94 9.61
C VAL A 197 3.06 0.24 10.35
N ALA A 198 2.72 1.35 9.66
CA ALA A 198 2.08 2.51 10.29
C ALA A 198 0.78 2.18 11.04
N ALA A 199 -0.16 1.50 10.39
CA ALA A 199 -1.44 1.16 11.04
C ALA A 199 -1.25 0.17 12.20
N THR A 200 -0.31 -0.77 12.07
CA THR A 200 0.03 -1.75 13.11
C THR A 200 0.65 -1.04 14.32
N MET A 201 1.58 -0.11 14.12
CA MET A 201 2.19 0.70 15.19
C MET A 201 1.14 1.52 15.94
N LEU A 202 0.21 2.17 15.24
CA LEU A 202 -0.88 2.93 15.86
C LEU A 202 -1.70 2.02 16.79
N VAL A 203 -2.13 0.86 16.31
CA VAL A 203 -2.93 -0.08 17.09
C VAL A 203 -2.12 -0.66 18.24
N ALA A 204 -0.85 -1.02 18.03
CA ALA A 204 0.04 -1.54 19.06
C ALA A 204 0.24 -0.51 20.19
N ALA A 205 0.48 0.75 19.85
CA ALA A 205 0.59 1.85 20.81
C ALA A 205 -0.70 2.00 21.63
N LYS A 206 -1.87 1.96 20.99
CA LYS A 206 -3.18 2.00 21.67
C LYS A 206 -3.45 0.78 22.54
N ALA A 207 -2.89 -0.38 22.18
CA ALA A 207 -2.95 -1.62 22.94
C ALA A 207 -1.88 -1.69 24.06
N ASN A 208 -1.04 -0.66 24.21
CA ASN A 208 0.12 -0.64 25.11
C ASN A 208 1.16 -1.75 24.80
N ILE A 209 1.19 -2.26 23.57
CA ILE A 209 2.19 -3.22 23.08
C ILE A 209 3.43 -2.44 22.63
N LYS A 210 4.60 -2.86 23.10
CA LYS A 210 5.83 -2.06 23.01
C LYS A 210 6.76 -2.45 21.88
N VAL A 211 6.65 -3.69 21.40
CA VAL A 211 7.52 -4.25 20.37
C VAL A 211 6.67 -4.81 19.24
N PHE A 212 7.12 -4.60 18.02
CA PHE A 212 6.49 -5.03 16.77
C PHE A 212 7.58 -5.62 15.86
N ALA A 213 7.35 -6.80 15.30
CA ALA A 213 8.22 -7.40 14.29
C ALA A 213 7.59 -7.34 12.88
N THR A 214 8.39 -6.96 11.88
CA THR A 214 8.03 -7.02 10.46
C THR A 214 9.25 -7.48 9.63
N GLY A 215 9.06 -7.73 8.34
CA GLY A 215 10.18 -7.95 7.43
C GLY A 215 11.02 -6.68 7.25
N GLY A 216 10.40 -5.57 6.85
CA GLY A 216 11.10 -4.34 6.48
C GLY A 216 10.14 -3.16 6.52
N ILE A 217 10.59 -1.99 6.99
CA ILE A 217 9.72 -0.80 7.00
C ILE A 217 9.57 -0.20 5.59
N GLY A 218 8.51 0.59 5.38
CA GLY A 218 8.47 1.53 4.27
C GLY A 218 9.43 2.71 4.49
N GLY A 219 9.56 3.58 3.50
CA GLY A 219 10.57 4.63 3.49
C GLY A 219 10.33 5.62 2.34
N VAL A 220 11.39 6.29 1.91
CA VAL A 220 11.37 7.21 0.79
C VAL A 220 11.50 6.43 -0.53
N HIS A 221 10.68 6.73 -1.53
CA HIS A 221 10.76 6.11 -2.84
C HIS A 221 11.72 6.87 -3.78
N TYR A 222 12.42 6.15 -4.67
CA TYR A 222 13.37 6.77 -5.62
C TYR A 222 12.65 7.52 -6.75
N GLU A 223 11.52 6.99 -7.21
CA GLU A 223 10.97 7.30 -8.52
C GLU A 223 10.01 8.50 -8.47
N THR A 224 9.43 8.77 -7.31
CA THR A 224 8.35 9.75 -7.15
C THR A 224 8.74 10.76 -6.08
N PRO A 225 9.21 11.97 -6.47
CA PRO A 225 9.52 13.02 -5.52
C PRO A 225 8.33 13.29 -4.58
N GLY A 226 8.57 13.20 -3.28
CA GLY A 226 7.54 13.38 -2.25
C GLY A 226 6.73 12.12 -1.90
N ASP A 227 6.96 10.97 -2.56
CA ASP A 227 6.38 9.69 -2.13
C ASP A 227 7.19 9.12 -0.96
N VAL A 228 6.70 9.42 0.24
CA VAL A 228 7.31 9.02 1.52
C VAL A 228 6.29 8.20 2.29
N SER A 229 6.71 7.00 2.72
CA SER A 229 5.85 6.13 3.51
C SER A 229 5.40 6.79 4.81
N ALA A 230 4.10 6.64 5.11
CA ALA A 230 3.52 7.05 6.38
C ALA A 230 4.13 6.33 7.59
N ASP A 231 4.88 5.23 7.38
CA ASP A 231 5.60 4.51 8.44
C ASP A 231 6.59 5.44 9.15
N LEU A 232 7.36 6.25 8.41
CA LEU A 232 8.36 7.17 8.99
C LEU A 232 7.72 8.21 9.89
N ASP A 233 6.53 8.65 9.49
CA ASP A 233 5.74 9.63 10.21
C ASP A 233 5.04 9.03 11.43
N GLU A 234 4.74 7.73 11.41
CA GLU A 234 4.12 7.04 12.53
C GLU A 234 5.09 6.83 13.69
N PHE A 235 6.39 6.65 13.43
CA PHE A 235 7.41 6.62 14.47
C PHE A 235 7.35 7.87 15.38
N THR A 236 7.00 9.05 14.86
CA THR A 236 6.88 10.27 15.68
C THR A 236 5.67 10.29 16.61
N LYS A 237 4.70 9.38 16.40
CA LYS A 237 3.38 9.39 17.05
C LYS A 237 3.16 8.17 17.95
N SER A 238 3.83 7.07 17.65
CA SER A 238 3.60 5.76 18.28
C SER A 238 4.89 5.25 18.94
N PRO A 239 4.95 5.18 20.29
CA PRO A 239 6.13 4.74 21.05
C PRO A 239 6.27 3.21 21.05
N VAL A 240 6.46 2.67 19.84
CA VAL A 240 6.60 1.25 19.52
C VAL A 240 7.96 1.03 18.89
N THR A 241 8.69 0.04 19.40
CA THR A 241 9.93 -0.42 18.78
C THR A 241 9.60 -1.39 17.66
N VAL A 242 10.09 -1.09 16.46
CA VAL A 242 9.91 -1.91 15.26
C VAL A 242 11.20 -2.64 14.97
N VAL A 243 11.16 -3.97 15.02
CA VAL A 243 12.25 -4.84 14.61
C VAL A 243 12.02 -5.27 13.16
N SER A 244 12.98 -4.96 12.29
CA SER A 244 12.92 -5.28 10.86
C SER A 244 14.31 -5.52 10.29
N ALA A 245 14.41 -6.02 9.06
CA ALA A 245 15.67 -6.10 8.30
C ALA A 245 16.04 -4.74 7.68
N GLY A 246 15.84 -3.67 8.44
CA GLY A 246 15.97 -2.29 7.95
C GLY A 246 14.78 -1.85 7.10
N VAL A 247 15.09 -1.11 6.03
CA VAL A 247 14.13 -0.55 5.06
C VAL A 247 14.03 -1.50 3.87
N LYS A 248 12.83 -1.71 3.30
CA LYS A 248 12.68 -2.57 2.11
C LYS A 248 13.64 -2.11 1.00
N ALA A 249 14.40 -3.03 0.41
CA ALA A 249 15.47 -2.74 -0.55
C ALA A 249 15.05 -1.96 -1.81
N ILE A 250 13.74 -1.96 -2.12
CA ILE A 250 13.18 -1.24 -3.28
C ILE A 250 13.13 0.28 -3.09
N LEU A 251 13.47 0.77 -1.90
CA LEU A 251 13.35 2.16 -1.44
C LEU A 251 14.71 2.85 -1.35
N ASP A 252 14.70 4.17 -1.28
CA ASP A 252 15.89 4.99 -1.05
C ASP A 252 16.29 4.91 0.42
N VAL A 253 17.18 3.96 0.72
CA VAL A 253 17.63 3.68 2.09
C VAL A 253 18.40 4.88 2.68
N PRO A 254 19.39 5.48 2.00
CA PRO A 254 20.07 6.68 2.52
C PRO A 254 19.09 7.81 2.83
N GLN A 255 18.21 8.16 1.89
CA GLN A 255 17.25 9.25 2.10
C GLN A 255 16.23 8.92 3.20
N THR A 256 15.90 7.65 3.40
CA THR A 256 15.06 7.20 4.51
C THR A 256 15.75 7.42 5.87
N LEU A 257 17.05 7.12 5.98
CA LEU A 257 17.81 7.37 7.20
C LEU A 257 17.86 8.87 7.54
N GLU A 258 18.09 9.74 6.54
CA GLU A 258 18.07 11.20 6.72
C GLU A 258 16.71 11.71 7.23
N VAL A 259 15.61 11.15 6.73
CA VAL A 259 14.26 11.51 7.21
C VAL A 259 14.03 11.03 8.65
N LEU A 260 14.51 9.83 9.00
CA LEU A 260 14.42 9.32 10.38
C LEU A 260 15.26 10.15 11.34
N GLU A 261 16.48 10.53 10.95
CA GLU A 261 17.34 11.45 11.71
C GLU A 261 16.65 12.80 11.92
N THR A 262 16.13 13.40 10.85
CA THR A 262 15.40 14.68 10.92
C THR A 262 14.21 14.62 11.87
N LYS A 263 13.54 13.46 11.95
CA LYS A 263 12.40 13.22 12.85
C LYS A 263 12.82 12.84 14.28
N GLY A 264 14.11 12.73 14.55
CA GLY A 264 14.65 12.34 15.85
C GLY A 264 14.39 10.86 16.20
N ILE A 265 14.21 9.99 15.21
CA ILE A 265 13.92 8.57 15.44
C ILE A 265 15.23 7.78 15.55
N PRO A 266 15.50 7.09 16.68
CA PRO A 266 16.68 6.26 16.81
C PRO A 266 16.61 5.06 15.87
N VAL A 267 17.72 4.84 15.18
CA VAL A 267 17.94 3.72 14.28
C VAL A 267 19.11 2.90 14.81
N ILE A 268 18.81 1.70 15.29
CA ILE A 268 19.77 0.80 15.94
C ILE A 268 19.98 -0.40 15.02
N ALA A 269 21.20 -0.61 14.53
CA ALA A 269 21.56 -1.87 13.90
C ALA A 269 22.00 -2.89 14.95
N PHE A 270 21.42 -4.09 14.89
CA PHE A 270 21.67 -5.15 15.85
C PHE A 270 22.92 -5.95 15.45
N ASN A 271 23.92 -5.97 16.33
CA ASN A 271 25.15 -6.75 16.17
C ASN A 271 25.91 -6.49 14.86
N THR A 272 25.83 -5.27 14.32
CA THR A 272 26.55 -4.86 13.10
C THR A 272 26.79 -3.34 13.07
N THR A 273 27.89 -2.92 12.46
CA THR A 273 28.23 -1.51 12.22
C THR A 273 27.71 -0.99 10.88
N MET A 274 27.18 -1.88 10.03
CA MET A 274 26.64 -1.57 8.71
C MET A 274 25.12 -1.65 8.75
N PHE A 275 24.43 -0.78 8.02
CA PHE A 275 22.98 -0.79 7.97
C PHE A 275 22.48 -1.91 7.03
N PRO A 276 21.54 -2.77 7.45
CA PRO A 276 21.06 -3.88 6.63
C PRO A 276 20.13 -3.43 5.51
N CYS A 277 20.20 -4.13 4.37
CA CYS A 277 19.49 -3.80 3.14
C CYS A 277 18.36 -4.79 2.83
N PHE A 278 17.57 -5.15 3.84
CA PHE A 278 16.48 -6.12 3.71
C PHE A 278 16.96 -7.51 3.28
N TYR A 279 17.15 -7.75 1.98
CA TYR A 279 17.64 -9.02 1.44
C TYR A 279 19.12 -9.27 1.71
N SER A 280 19.91 -8.21 1.90
CA SER A 280 21.36 -8.27 2.09
C SER A 280 21.73 -7.80 3.49
N ARG A 281 22.78 -8.40 4.06
CA ARG A 281 23.25 -8.07 5.41
C ARG A 281 23.67 -6.62 5.59
N GLU A 282 24.13 -6.00 4.52
CA GLU A 282 24.55 -4.62 4.49
C GLU A 282 24.12 -3.96 3.18
N CYS A 283 23.73 -2.68 3.26
CA CYS A 283 23.72 -1.80 2.11
C CYS A 283 25.16 -1.34 1.88
N TYR A 284 25.69 -1.51 0.66
CA TYR A 284 27.09 -1.20 0.37
C TYR A 284 27.43 0.25 0.77
N GLY A 285 28.43 0.40 1.66
CA GLY A 285 28.95 1.69 2.11
C GLY A 285 28.09 2.44 3.14
N LEU A 286 26.97 1.90 3.61
CA LEU A 286 26.07 2.59 4.54
C LEU A 286 26.30 2.16 5.99
N LYS A 287 26.89 3.05 6.80
CA LYS A 287 27.10 2.81 8.24
C LYS A 287 25.80 2.92 9.01
N ALA A 288 25.64 2.08 10.04
CA ALA A 288 24.54 2.19 10.98
C ALA A 288 24.69 3.46 11.85
N PRO A 289 23.60 4.21 12.11
CA PRO A 289 23.65 5.36 13.02
C PRO A 289 24.01 4.97 14.46
N ILE A 290 23.47 3.85 14.95
CA ILE A 290 23.74 3.29 16.28
C ILE A 290 23.93 1.78 16.12
N THR A 291 24.90 1.22 16.84
CA THR A 291 25.10 -0.24 16.94
C THR A 291 24.88 -0.68 18.37
N LEU A 292 24.03 -1.69 18.57
CA LEU A 292 23.87 -2.39 19.86
C LEU A 292 23.83 -3.90 19.60
N ASP A 293 24.32 -4.69 20.55
CA ASP A 293 24.53 -6.14 20.42
C ASP A 293 23.69 -6.97 21.40
N SER A 294 22.86 -6.31 22.22
CA SER A 294 22.13 -6.95 23.31
C SER A 294 20.64 -6.56 23.31
N PRO A 295 19.71 -7.54 23.25
CA PRO A 295 18.28 -7.29 23.42
C PRO A 295 17.95 -6.58 24.74
N ARG A 296 18.70 -6.87 25.80
CA ARG A 296 18.54 -6.24 27.12
C ARG A 296 18.92 -4.76 27.08
N THR A 297 19.99 -4.40 26.38
CA THR A 297 20.40 -2.99 26.21
C THR A 297 19.37 -2.23 25.39
N ILE A 298 18.84 -2.83 24.32
CA ILE A 298 17.75 -2.23 23.55
C ILE A 298 16.50 -2.01 24.42
N ALA A 299 16.12 -2.98 25.24
CA ALA A 299 15.01 -2.82 26.19
C ALA A 299 15.26 -1.70 27.22
N ALA A 300 16.50 -1.55 27.70
CA ALA A 300 16.85 -0.45 28.59
C ALA A 300 16.68 0.92 27.91
N VAL A 301 17.11 1.08 26.64
CA VAL A 301 16.86 2.31 25.86
C VAL A 301 15.37 2.61 25.79
N ILE A 302 14.56 1.61 25.46
CA ILE A 302 13.10 1.75 25.35
C ILE A 302 12.47 2.19 26.68
N SER A 303 12.89 1.60 27.79
CA SER A 303 12.38 1.97 29.13
C SER A 303 12.80 3.38 29.51
N THR A 304 14.09 3.72 29.36
CA THR A 304 14.61 5.05 29.71
C THR A 304 13.98 6.16 28.85
N GLN A 305 13.72 5.92 27.56
CA GLN A 305 13.01 6.89 26.73
C GLN A 305 11.65 7.27 27.30
N ARG A 306 10.90 6.28 27.82
CA ARG A 306 9.61 6.57 28.48
C ARG A 306 9.79 7.36 29.75
N ASP A 307 10.80 7.04 30.55
CA ASP A 307 11.06 7.72 31.82
C ASP A 307 11.38 9.21 31.61
N VAL A 308 12.04 9.57 30.50
CA VAL A 308 12.30 10.97 30.12
C VAL A 308 11.22 11.60 29.24
N SER A 309 10.03 10.98 29.16
CA SER A 309 8.88 11.47 28.38
C SER A 309 9.13 11.66 26.88
N VAL A 310 10.07 10.90 26.32
CA VAL A 310 10.30 10.84 24.87
C VAL A 310 9.28 9.87 24.26
N ASN A 311 8.40 10.40 23.41
CA ASN A 311 7.24 9.69 22.89
C ASN A 311 7.30 9.46 21.38
N HIS A 312 8.32 8.73 20.93
CA HIS A 312 8.45 8.24 19.57
C HIS A 312 8.85 6.76 19.58
N GLY A 313 8.74 6.09 18.44
CA GLY A 313 9.19 4.72 18.26
C GLY A 313 10.71 4.61 18.08
N VAL A 314 11.18 3.38 17.89
CA VAL A 314 12.60 3.06 17.64
C VAL A 314 12.66 2.03 16.51
N LEU A 315 13.54 2.23 15.54
CA LEU A 315 13.84 1.22 14.53
C LEU A 315 15.02 0.37 15.00
N VAL A 316 14.81 -0.95 15.13
CA VAL A 316 15.87 -1.93 15.32
C VAL A 316 16.05 -2.70 14.01
N ALA A 317 17.14 -2.41 13.32
CA ALA A 317 17.52 -3.01 12.05
C ALA A 317 18.37 -4.27 12.31
N ASN A 318 17.80 -5.44 12.06
CA ASN A 318 18.41 -6.74 12.28
C ASN A 318 18.83 -7.36 10.92
N PRO A 319 20.12 -7.52 10.63
CA PRO A 319 20.55 -8.11 9.37
C PRO A 319 20.00 -9.53 9.20
N VAL A 320 19.69 -9.91 7.96
CA VAL A 320 19.43 -11.31 7.62
C VAL A 320 20.66 -12.17 7.94
N GLU A 321 20.49 -13.46 8.24
CA GLU A 321 21.62 -14.35 8.47
C GLU A 321 22.47 -14.52 7.20
N ALA A 322 23.77 -14.79 7.35
CA ALA A 322 24.69 -14.90 6.21
C ALA A 322 24.31 -16.03 5.24
N ASP A 323 23.83 -17.15 5.77
CA ASP A 323 23.42 -18.29 4.94
C ASP A 323 22.10 -18.04 4.18
N ASP A 324 21.33 -17.05 4.61
CA ASP A 324 20.01 -16.71 4.05
C ASP A 324 20.04 -15.45 3.17
N GLU A 325 21.18 -14.75 3.08
CA GLU A 325 21.26 -13.47 2.39
C GLU A 325 21.23 -13.59 0.86
N PHE A 326 20.68 -12.56 0.23
CA PHE A 326 20.83 -12.36 -1.20
C PHE A 326 21.98 -11.38 -1.45
N PRO A 327 22.95 -11.69 -2.33
CA PRO A 327 24.08 -10.80 -2.61
C PRO A 327 23.63 -9.40 -3.05
N PHE A 328 24.20 -8.37 -2.42
CA PHE A 328 23.78 -6.98 -2.61
C PHE A 328 23.82 -6.54 -4.08
N ASP A 329 24.96 -6.67 -4.76
CA ASP A 329 25.13 -6.23 -6.15
C ASP A 329 24.14 -6.90 -7.10
N HIS A 330 23.83 -8.18 -6.87
CA HIS A 330 22.87 -8.91 -7.69
C HIS A 330 21.44 -8.42 -7.41
N MET A 331 21.06 -8.24 -6.15
CA MET A 331 19.75 -7.72 -5.79
C MET A 331 19.55 -6.28 -6.28
N GLU A 332 20.57 -5.43 -6.21
CA GLU A 332 20.54 -4.06 -6.73
C GLU A 332 20.25 -4.06 -8.23
N GLN A 333 20.91 -4.92 -9.00
CA GLN A 333 20.67 -5.06 -10.43
C GLN A 333 19.24 -5.52 -10.72
N VAL A 334 18.73 -6.54 -10.00
CA VAL A 334 17.33 -7.00 -10.14
C VAL A 334 16.34 -5.87 -9.84
N ILE A 335 16.55 -5.11 -8.76
CA ILE A 335 15.68 -3.99 -8.38
C ILE A 335 15.68 -2.89 -9.45
N LYS A 336 16.85 -2.59 -10.02
CA LYS A 336 17.00 -1.62 -11.12
C LYS A 336 16.20 -2.03 -12.36
N ASP A 337 16.24 -3.31 -12.72
CA ASP A 337 15.51 -3.83 -13.86
C ASP A 337 13.99 -3.80 -13.61
N VAL A 338 13.54 -4.26 -12.44
CA VAL A 338 12.12 -4.20 -12.04
C VAL A 338 11.60 -2.77 -11.96
N ARG A 339 12.44 -1.81 -11.56
CA ARG A 339 12.08 -0.38 -11.54
C ARG A 339 11.79 0.14 -12.95
N ALA A 340 12.61 -0.21 -13.93
CA ALA A 340 12.37 0.16 -15.32
C ALA A 340 11.05 -0.44 -15.84
N GLU A 341 10.76 -1.70 -15.51
CA GLU A 341 9.49 -2.35 -15.83
C GLU A 341 8.28 -1.63 -15.20
N ALA A 342 8.36 -1.28 -13.91
CA ALA A 342 7.27 -0.64 -13.18
C ALA A 342 6.94 0.76 -13.75
N ILE A 343 7.96 1.54 -14.12
CA ILE A 343 7.80 2.84 -14.78
C ILE A 343 7.13 2.67 -16.14
N ALA A 344 7.58 1.72 -16.96
CA ALA A 344 6.99 1.45 -18.26
C ALA A 344 5.52 0.99 -18.16
N ALA A 345 5.18 0.26 -17.10
CA ALA A 345 3.82 -0.20 -16.81
C ALA A 345 2.93 0.85 -16.10
N GLY A 346 3.46 2.01 -15.71
CA GLY A 346 2.71 3.07 -15.03
C GLY A 346 2.24 2.69 -13.61
N VAL A 347 2.96 1.79 -12.92
CA VAL A 347 2.61 1.36 -11.56
C VAL A 347 3.01 2.44 -10.55
N LEU A 348 2.05 2.95 -9.77
CA LEU A 348 2.25 4.09 -8.87
C LEU A 348 1.64 3.87 -7.48
N GLY A 349 2.10 4.66 -6.51
CA GLY A 349 1.53 4.75 -5.17
C GLY A 349 1.50 3.40 -4.43
N LYS A 350 0.35 3.06 -3.81
CA LYS A 350 0.25 1.90 -2.91
C LYS A 350 0.51 0.53 -3.56
N ASP A 351 0.43 0.48 -4.89
CA ASP A 351 0.56 -0.73 -5.72
C ASP A 351 2.01 -1.01 -6.14
N ILE A 352 2.93 -0.07 -5.94
CA ILE A 352 4.35 -0.21 -6.31
C ILE A 352 5.03 -1.33 -5.52
N THR A 353 4.90 -1.36 -4.18
CA THR A 353 5.58 -2.37 -3.36
C THR A 353 5.12 -3.80 -3.67
N PRO A 354 3.81 -4.12 -3.74
CA PRO A 354 3.37 -5.47 -4.13
C PRO A 354 3.82 -5.87 -5.53
N TYR A 355 3.89 -4.92 -6.48
CA TYR A 355 4.42 -5.19 -7.82
C TYR A 355 5.89 -5.59 -7.77
N PHE A 356 6.73 -4.80 -7.09
CA PHE A 356 8.16 -5.08 -6.98
C PHE A 356 8.43 -6.43 -6.30
N LEU A 357 7.80 -6.70 -5.15
CA LEU A 357 8.04 -7.95 -4.42
C LEU A 357 7.69 -9.19 -5.26
N ARG A 358 6.59 -9.12 -6.03
CA ARG A 358 6.21 -10.20 -6.95
C ARG A 358 7.22 -10.37 -8.08
N ARG A 359 7.60 -9.28 -8.77
CA ARG A 359 8.55 -9.34 -9.90
C ARG A 359 9.95 -9.79 -9.48
N ILE A 360 10.43 -9.33 -8.32
CA ILE A 360 11.72 -9.77 -7.76
C ILE A 360 11.66 -11.26 -7.44
N ALA A 361 10.57 -11.77 -6.85
CA ALA A 361 10.42 -13.19 -6.59
C ALA A 361 10.39 -14.02 -7.88
N GLU A 362 9.74 -13.53 -8.94
CA GLU A 362 9.73 -14.19 -10.25
C GLU A 362 11.13 -14.23 -10.89
N ILE A 363 11.86 -13.11 -10.90
CA ILE A 363 13.21 -13.02 -11.50
C ILE A 363 14.23 -13.85 -10.71
N THR A 364 14.10 -13.91 -9.39
CA THR A 364 15.02 -14.66 -8.53
C THR A 364 14.61 -16.11 -8.32
N GLU A 365 13.62 -16.61 -9.07
CA GLU A 365 13.09 -17.97 -8.98
C GLU A 365 12.68 -18.37 -7.54
N GLY A 366 12.13 -17.42 -6.79
CA GLY A 366 11.66 -17.60 -5.42
C GLY A 366 12.70 -17.37 -4.33
N LYS A 367 14.00 -17.27 -4.64
CA LYS A 367 15.07 -17.08 -3.64
C LYS A 367 14.89 -15.81 -2.82
N SER A 368 14.41 -14.71 -3.42
CA SER A 368 14.13 -13.49 -2.65
C SER A 368 13.00 -13.70 -1.63
N LEU A 369 12.01 -14.54 -1.95
CA LEU A 369 10.93 -14.88 -1.02
C LEU A 369 11.45 -15.74 0.13
N GLU A 370 12.34 -16.70 -0.14
CA GLU A 370 13.01 -17.50 0.89
C GLU A 370 13.79 -16.61 1.86
N THR A 371 14.63 -15.71 1.35
CA THR A 371 15.33 -14.69 2.16
C THR A 371 14.35 -13.81 2.96
N ASN A 372 13.25 -13.37 2.34
CA ASN A 372 12.22 -12.56 3.01
C ASN A 372 11.54 -13.32 4.17
N ILE A 373 11.31 -14.63 4.00
CA ILE A 373 10.76 -15.50 5.05
C ILE A 373 11.79 -15.66 6.18
N ALA A 374 13.06 -15.93 5.85
CA ALA A 374 14.12 -16.10 6.83
C ALA A 374 14.35 -14.84 7.69
N LEU A 375 14.45 -13.67 7.06
CA LEU A 375 14.66 -12.40 7.77
C LEU A 375 13.48 -12.08 8.71
N VAL A 376 12.23 -12.32 8.29
CA VAL A 376 11.08 -11.99 9.16
C VAL A 376 11.00 -12.94 10.36
N MET A 377 11.43 -14.20 10.20
CA MET A 377 11.57 -15.14 11.31
C MET A 377 12.67 -14.71 12.30
N SER A 378 13.83 -14.26 11.79
CA SER A 378 14.90 -13.71 12.63
C SER A 378 14.43 -12.46 13.40
N ASN A 379 13.70 -11.56 12.73
CA ASN A 379 13.15 -10.35 13.35
C ASN A 379 12.11 -10.66 14.44
N ALA A 380 11.23 -11.64 14.22
CA ALA A 380 10.25 -12.07 15.22
C ALA A 380 10.92 -12.65 16.46
N ARG A 381 12.03 -13.39 16.28
CA ARG A 381 12.83 -13.92 17.39
C ARG A 381 13.46 -12.79 18.20
N LEU A 382 14.18 -11.87 17.55
CA LEU A 382 14.82 -10.74 18.23
C LEU A 382 13.78 -9.84 18.94
N ALA A 383 12.63 -9.60 18.31
CA ALA A 383 11.53 -8.84 18.92
C ALA A 383 11.01 -9.49 20.21
N ALA A 384 10.84 -10.81 20.23
CA ALA A 384 10.43 -11.53 21.43
C ALA A 384 11.48 -11.47 22.54
N GLN A 385 12.76 -11.57 22.18
CA GLN A 385 13.87 -11.43 23.12
C GLN A 385 13.94 -10.03 23.74
N ILE A 386 13.71 -8.97 22.96
CA ILE A 386 13.61 -7.59 23.48
C ILE A 386 12.39 -7.46 24.39
N ALA A 387 11.22 -7.93 23.94
CA ALA A 387 9.96 -7.78 24.66
C ALA A 387 9.99 -8.39 26.06
N ARG A 388 10.76 -9.47 26.27
CA ARG A 388 10.91 -10.14 27.58
C ARG A 388 11.58 -9.30 28.67
N TYR A 389 12.26 -8.23 28.30
CA TYR A 389 12.90 -7.31 29.24
C TYR A 389 12.06 -6.04 29.51
N LEU A 390 10.86 -5.93 28.92
CA LEU A 390 9.89 -4.84 29.07
C LEU A 390 8.67 -5.31 29.85
#